data_AF-T1CDS8-F1
#
_entry.id   AF-T1CDS8-F1
#
_cell.length_a   1.000
_cell.length_b   1.000
_cell.length_c   1.000
_cell.angle_alpha   90.00
_cell.angle_beta   90.00
_cell.angle_gamma   90.00
#
_symmetry.space_group_name_H-M   'P 1'
#
loop_
_entity.id
_entity.type
_entity.pdbx_description
1 polymer ?
#
loop_
_entity_poly.entity_id
_entity_poly.type
_entity_poly.pdbx_seq_one_letter_code
_entity_poly.pdbx_strand_id
1 'polypeptide(L)'
;RWDIIVFHKPPEIDTTLQDKLKTELPGTLNWMIEGARRIIDNGMKFSNSTPTAEAMQIWEIASNPIRAFYNRCISKEGDKEIAASDYYAAFRLFAETHHAKTVDEDVFDQQFSKISKTGIIRHQRNNVSSRYRKGLRILPEDERLDSDVFNSNECVGYEPD
;
A
#
# COMPACT_ATOMS: atom_id res chain seq x y z
N ARG A 1 -8.64 6.47 -13.40
CA ARG A 1 -7.69 6.75 -12.29
C ARG A 1 -8.18 8.03 -11.63
N TRP A 2 -8.34 8.04 -10.30
CA TRP A 2 -8.76 9.21 -9.55
C TRP A 2 -7.55 9.69 -8.75
N ASP A 3 -7.17 10.95 -8.92
CA ASP A 3 -6.14 11.57 -8.09
C ASP A 3 -6.86 12.43 -7.04
N ILE A 4 -6.74 12.06 -5.76
CA ILE A 4 -7.37 12.77 -4.66
C ILE A 4 -6.38 13.84 -4.19
N ILE A 5 -6.70 15.11 -4.46
CA ILE A 5 -5.92 16.26 -3.99
C ILE A 5 -6.63 16.83 -2.76
N VAL A 6 -6.05 16.60 -1.58
CA VAL A 6 -6.59 17.11 -0.31
C VAL A 6 -6.00 18.49 -0.03
N PHE A 7 -6.86 19.51 0.02
CA PHE A 7 -6.48 20.84 0.48
C PHE A 7 -6.66 20.93 1.99
N HIS A 8 -5.56 21.03 2.74
CA HIS A 8 -5.54 21.04 4.20
C HIS A 8 -6.06 22.35 4.81
N LYS A 9 -6.08 23.44 4.03
CA LYS A 9 -6.66 24.74 4.41
C LYS A 9 -7.68 25.16 3.34
N PRO A 10 -8.89 25.58 3.71
CA PRO A 10 -9.79 26.21 2.75
C PRO A 10 -9.11 27.47 2.20
N PRO A 11 -9.10 27.67 0.87
CA PRO A 11 -8.47 28.86 0.30
C PRO A 11 -9.21 30.11 0.75
N GLU A 12 -8.46 31.13 1.16
CA GLU A 12 -9.00 32.48 1.29
C GLU A 12 -9.31 33.00 -0.12
N ILE A 13 -10.53 33.48 -0.34
CA ILE A 13 -10.99 33.89 -1.67
C ILE A 13 -10.38 35.26 -1.99
N ASP A 14 -9.44 35.28 -2.93
CA ASP A 14 -8.88 36.51 -3.51
C ASP A 14 -9.63 36.89 -4.79
N THR A 15 -10.38 37.99 -4.75
CA THR A 15 -11.18 38.50 -5.89
C THR A 15 -10.32 39.04 -7.03
N THR A 16 -9.03 39.33 -6.78
CA THR A 16 -8.07 39.85 -7.77
C THR A 16 -7.18 38.76 -8.37
N LEU A 17 -7.41 37.49 -8.01
CA LEU A 17 -6.57 36.35 -8.41
C LEU A 17 -6.43 36.23 -9.92
N GLN A 18 -7.47 36.50 -10.69
CA GLN A 18 -7.43 36.39 -12.15
C GLN A 18 -6.40 37.34 -12.78
N ASP A 19 -6.29 38.58 -12.28
CA ASP A 19 -5.35 39.55 -12.84
C ASP A 19 -3.91 39.23 -12.43
N LYS A 20 -3.71 38.72 -11.21
CA LYS A 20 -2.41 38.18 -10.77
C LYS A 20 -1.97 36.98 -11.59
N LEU A 21 -2.89 36.09 -11.98
CA LEU A 21 -2.55 34.94 -12.81
C LEU A 21 -2.19 35.35 -14.25
N LYS A 22 -2.82 36.41 -14.80
CA LYS A 22 -2.47 36.92 -16.13
C LYS A 22 -1.02 37.41 -16.19
N THR A 23 -0.51 38.03 -15.12
CA THR A 23 0.88 38.49 -15.07
C THR A 23 1.89 37.34 -15.01
N GLU A 24 1.49 36.19 -14.46
CA GLU A 24 2.32 34.98 -14.31
C GLU A 24 2.23 34.02 -15.52
N LEU A 25 1.44 34.34 -16.55
CA LEU A 25 1.26 33.47 -17.73
C LEU A 25 2.59 33.07 -18.41
N PRO A 26 3.54 34.00 -18.67
CA PRO A 26 4.81 33.63 -19.30
C PRO A 26 5.64 32.67 -18.43
N GLY A 27 5.62 32.86 -17.10
CA GLY A 27 6.30 31.98 -16.15
C GLY A 27 5.69 30.57 -16.15
N THR A 28 4.36 30.51 -16.11
CA THR A 28 3.61 29.24 -16.18
C THR A 28 3.91 28.49 -17.49
N LEU A 29 3.94 29.21 -18.62
CA LEU A 29 4.27 28.62 -19.92
C LEU A 29 5.69 28.06 -19.94
N ASN A 30 6.68 28.79 -19.42
CA ASN A 30 8.05 28.32 -19.35
C ASN A 30 8.19 27.05 -18.50
N TRP A 31 7.45 26.95 -17.38
CA TRP A 31 7.40 25.73 -16.58
C TRP A 31 6.75 24.56 -17.32
N MET A 32 5.68 24.80 -18.07
CA MET A 32 5.06 23.76 -18.89
C MET A 32 6.00 23.23 -19.98
N ILE A 33 6.76 24.12 -20.63
CA ILE A 33 7.76 23.74 -21.64
C ILE A 33 8.88 22.89 -21.01
N GLU A 34 9.43 23.29 -19.87
CA GLU A 34 10.47 22.52 -19.17
C GLU A 34 9.94 21.15 -18.69
N GLY A 35 8.69 21.11 -18.18
CA GLY A 35 8.03 19.86 -17.83
C GLY A 35 7.84 18.93 -19.03
N ALA A 36 7.40 19.46 -20.17
CA ALA A 36 7.25 18.70 -21.41
C ALA A 36 8.58 18.12 -21.89
N ARG A 37 9.66 18.93 -21.85
CA ARG A 37 11.02 18.47 -22.18
C ARG A 37 11.44 17.29 -21.32
N ARG A 38 11.25 17.39 -19.99
CA ARG A 38 11.53 16.29 -19.05
C ARG A 38 10.75 15.01 -19.35
N ILE A 39 9.48 15.12 -19.75
CA ILE A 39 8.66 13.94 -20.09
C ILE A 39 9.19 13.27 -21.35
N ILE A 40 9.55 14.04 -22.37
CA ILE A 40 10.15 13.53 -23.61
C ILE A 40 11.47 12.83 -23.29
N ASP A 41 12.35 13.47 -22.51
CA ASP A 41 13.64 12.92 -22.10
C ASP A 41 13.49 11.63 -21.27
N ASN A 42 12.40 11.48 -20.51
CA ASN A 42 12.05 10.28 -19.73
C ASN A 42 11.29 9.21 -20.54
N GLY A 43 11.27 9.30 -21.87
CA GLY A 43 10.60 8.32 -22.73
C GLY A 43 9.08 8.37 -22.63
N MET A 44 8.51 9.58 -22.61
CA MET A 44 7.07 9.86 -22.48
C MET A 44 6.47 9.39 -21.14
N LYS A 45 7.30 9.28 -20.10
CA LYS A 45 6.89 8.91 -18.74
C LYS A 45 6.96 10.11 -17.81
N PHE A 46 5.92 10.27 -16.99
CA PHE A 46 5.95 11.24 -15.90
C PHE A 46 6.97 10.80 -14.83
N SER A 47 7.61 11.78 -14.19
CA SER A 47 8.41 11.52 -13.00
C SER A 47 7.47 11.11 -11.86
N ASN A 48 7.65 9.89 -11.33
CA ASN A 48 6.89 9.45 -10.17
C ASN A 48 7.32 10.26 -8.94
N SER A 49 6.38 10.94 -8.29
CA SER A 49 6.61 11.55 -6.98
C SER A 49 6.50 10.47 -5.91
N THR A 50 7.64 10.10 -5.31
CA THR A 50 7.75 9.27 -4.10
C THR A 50 6.71 9.62 -3.02
N PRO A 51 6.43 10.93 -2.74
CA PRO A 51 5.41 11.33 -1.77
C PRO A 51 4.01 10.79 -2.02
N THR A 52 3.64 10.54 -3.29
CA THR A 52 2.29 10.04 -3.63
C THR A 52 2.17 8.55 -3.34
N ALA A 53 3.22 7.78 -3.59
CA ALA A 53 3.24 6.35 -3.29
C ALA A 53 3.22 6.13 -1.77
N GLU A 54 4.06 6.84 -1.03
CA GLU A 54 4.08 6.80 0.45
C GLU A 54 2.73 7.23 1.03
N ALA A 55 2.14 8.33 0.54
CA ALA A 55 0.81 8.75 0.98
C ALA A 55 -0.24 7.66 0.69
N MET A 56 -0.24 7.06 -0.50
CA MET A 56 -1.15 5.96 -0.82
C MET A 56 -0.95 4.76 0.11
N GLN A 57 0.28 4.42 0.48
CA GLN A 57 0.57 3.33 1.42
C GLN A 57 0.01 3.63 2.80
N ILE A 58 0.22 4.84 3.32
CA ILE A 58 -0.32 5.28 4.61
C ILE A 58 -1.86 5.18 4.57
N TRP A 59 -2.48 5.65 3.49
CA TRP A 59 -3.93 5.55 3.31
C TRP A 59 -4.44 4.11 3.23
N GLU A 60 -3.73 3.23 2.51
CA GLU A 60 -4.09 1.81 2.39
C GLU A 60 -4.08 1.11 3.76
N ILE A 61 -3.00 1.31 4.52
CA ILE A 61 -2.83 0.72 5.86
C ILE A 61 -3.87 1.31 6.83
N ALA A 62 -4.09 2.62 6.80
CA ALA A 62 -5.05 3.28 7.68
C ALA A 62 -6.51 2.85 7.37
N SER A 63 -6.83 2.60 6.10
CA SER A 63 -8.18 2.20 5.68
C SER A 63 -8.52 0.77 6.07
N ASN A 64 -7.61 -0.18 5.80
CA ASN A 64 -7.82 -1.58 6.15
C ASN A 64 -6.49 -2.28 6.51
N PRO A 65 -6.09 -2.24 7.78
CA PRO A 65 -4.79 -2.76 8.20
C PRO A 65 -4.68 -4.27 8.04
N ILE A 66 -5.80 -5.01 8.13
CA ILE A 66 -5.81 -6.47 7.99
C ILE A 66 -5.59 -6.88 6.53
N ARG A 67 -6.18 -6.14 5.58
CA ARG A 67 -5.94 -6.37 4.15
C ARG A 67 -4.50 -6.02 3.78
N ALA A 68 -3.97 -4.90 4.30
CA ALA A 68 -2.59 -4.51 4.09
C ALA A 68 -1.62 -5.58 4.63
N PHE A 69 -1.85 -6.07 5.84
CA PHE A 69 -1.10 -7.19 6.42
C PHE A 69 -1.14 -8.46 5.55
N TYR A 70 -2.33 -8.85 5.09
CA TYR A 70 -2.48 -10.02 4.21
C TYR A 70 -1.69 -9.86 2.91
N ASN A 71 -1.69 -8.69 2.30
CA ASN A 71 -0.99 -8.46 1.04
C ASN A 71 0.54 -8.41 1.21
N ARG A 72 1.04 -7.91 2.34
CA ARG A 72 2.48 -7.63 2.56
C ARG A 72 3.22 -8.73 3.32
N CYS A 73 2.53 -9.41 4.24
CA CYS A 73 3.17 -10.30 5.20
C CYS A 73 2.77 -11.77 5.04
N ILE A 74 1.82 -12.09 4.15
CA ILE A 74 1.30 -13.44 3.97
C ILE A 74 1.56 -13.94 2.55
N SER A 75 2.23 -15.09 2.46
CA SER A 75 2.32 -15.86 1.21
C SER A 75 1.16 -16.84 1.08
N LYS A 76 0.66 -16.99 -0.14
CA LYS A 76 -0.38 -17.96 -0.53
C LYS A 76 0.17 -19.37 -0.76
N GLU A 77 1.48 -19.53 -0.68
CA GLU A 77 2.17 -20.80 -0.87
C GLU A 77 2.66 -21.29 0.50
N GLY A 78 1.77 -21.97 1.22
CA GLY A 78 2.07 -22.52 2.53
C GLY A 78 1.51 -23.94 2.68
N ASP A 79 2.39 -24.94 2.70
CA ASP A 79 1.97 -26.34 2.85
C ASP A 79 1.69 -26.75 4.31
N LYS A 80 2.20 -25.95 5.25
CA LYS A 80 2.14 -26.24 6.68
C LYS A 80 0.91 -25.62 7.34
N GLU A 81 0.45 -26.27 8.40
CA GLU A 81 -0.52 -25.72 9.33
C GLU A 81 0.20 -24.82 10.34
N ILE A 82 -0.21 -23.57 10.43
CA ILE A 82 0.33 -22.57 11.37
C ILE A 82 -0.79 -22.20 12.34
N ALA A 83 -0.46 -21.96 13.61
CA ALA A 83 -1.46 -21.63 14.62
C ALA A 83 -2.12 -20.28 14.29
N ALA A 84 -3.45 -20.18 14.47
CA ALA A 84 -4.18 -18.94 14.21
C ALA A 84 -3.66 -17.78 15.07
N SER A 85 -3.21 -18.07 16.29
CA SER A 85 -2.57 -17.13 17.21
C SER A 85 -1.29 -16.50 16.63
N ASP A 86 -0.52 -17.23 15.83
CA ASP A 86 0.74 -16.74 15.27
C ASP A 86 0.48 -15.66 14.20
N TYR A 87 -0.60 -15.82 13.42
CA TYR A 87 -1.04 -14.80 12.47
C TYR A 87 -1.47 -13.52 13.19
N TYR A 88 -2.20 -13.66 14.30
CA TYR A 88 -2.61 -12.50 15.10
C TYR A 88 -1.42 -11.81 15.77
N ALA A 89 -0.44 -12.57 16.28
CA ALA A 89 0.80 -12.02 16.82
C ALA A 89 1.58 -11.23 15.76
N ALA A 90 1.74 -11.80 14.55
CA ALA A 90 2.39 -11.12 13.43
C ALA A 90 1.61 -9.86 12.99
N PHE A 91 0.28 -9.92 12.97
CA PHE A 91 -0.55 -8.75 12.66
C PHE A 91 -0.39 -7.63 13.70
N ARG A 92 -0.34 -7.95 14.99
CA ARG A 92 -0.11 -6.94 16.04
C ARG A 92 1.21 -6.22 15.85
N LEU A 93 2.28 -6.97 15.59
CA LEU A 93 3.59 -6.39 15.29
C LEU A 93 3.52 -5.46 14.07
N PHE A 94 2.88 -5.91 12.98
CA PHE A 94 2.67 -5.09 11.78
C PHE A 94 1.89 -3.79 12.08
N ALA A 95 0.80 -3.90 12.85
CA ALA A 95 -0.04 -2.75 13.20
C ALA A 95 0.73 -1.74 14.09
N GLU A 96 1.54 -2.23 15.02
CA GLU A 96 2.40 -1.38 15.86
C GLU A 96 3.47 -0.66 15.03
N THR A 97 4.17 -1.37 14.14
CA THR A 97 5.19 -0.79 13.26
C THR A 97 4.65 0.30 12.34
N HIS A 98 3.41 0.15 11.85
CA HIS A 98 2.78 1.12 10.96
C HIS A 98 1.82 2.09 11.67
N HIS A 99 1.83 2.14 13.01
CA HIS A 99 0.94 2.98 13.82
C HIS A 99 -0.55 2.87 13.46
N ALA A 100 -0.97 1.67 13.02
CA ALA A 100 -2.34 1.37 12.63
C ALA A 100 -3.17 0.92 13.83
N LYS A 101 -4.51 1.00 13.69
CA LYS A 101 -5.42 0.51 14.74
C LYS A 101 -5.34 -1.01 14.85
N THR A 102 -5.04 -1.50 16.04
CA THR A 102 -5.20 -2.92 16.40
C THR A 102 -6.68 -3.24 16.61
N VAL A 103 -7.07 -4.47 16.29
CA VAL A 103 -8.41 -5.01 16.57
C VAL A 103 -8.27 -6.27 17.41
N ASP A 104 -9.34 -6.69 18.09
CA ASP A 104 -9.36 -7.94 18.85
C ASP A 104 -9.13 -9.17 17.96
N GLU A 105 -8.59 -10.24 18.55
CA GLU A 105 -8.24 -11.48 17.84
C GLU A 105 -9.44 -12.10 17.11
N ASP A 106 -10.64 -12.08 17.71
CA ASP A 106 -11.84 -12.64 17.08
C ASP A 106 -12.31 -11.81 15.87
N VAL A 107 -12.18 -10.48 15.96
CA VAL A 107 -12.50 -9.57 14.84
C VAL A 107 -11.49 -9.77 13.72
N PHE A 108 -10.20 -9.90 14.07
CA PHE A 108 -9.14 -10.24 13.13
C PHE A 108 -9.44 -11.56 12.43
N ASP A 109 -9.73 -12.63 13.17
CA ASP A 109 -9.97 -13.96 12.62
C ASP A 109 -11.14 -13.95 11.62
N GLN A 110 -12.23 -13.25 11.94
CA GLN A 110 -13.38 -13.11 11.04
C GLN A 110 -13.03 -12.37 9.75
N GLN A 111 -12.37 -11.21 9.86
CA GLN A 111 -12.02 -10.39 8.70
C GLN A 111 -10.92 -11.06 7.84
N PHE A 112 -9.90 -11.62 8.48
CA PHE A 112 -8.80 -12.31 7.82
C PHE A 112 -9.29 -13.55 7.08
N SER A 113 -10.24 -14.32 7.64
CA SER A 113 -10.82 -15.48 6.93
C SER A 113 -11.57 -15.06 5.66
N LYS A 114 -12.27 -13.92 5.70
CA LYS A 114 -12.94 -13.36 4.50
C LYS A 114 -11.95 -12.92 3.43
N ILE A 115 -10.84 -12.29 3.84
CA ILE A 115 -9.82 -11.77 2.92
C ILE A 115 -8.99 -12.91 2.30
N SER A 116 -8.49 -13.81 3.14
CA SER A 116 -7.67 -14.95 2.72
C SER A 116 -8.47 -16.04 2.01
N LYS A 117 -9.80 -16.05 2.15
CA LYS A 117 -10.69 -17.15 1.73
C LYS A 117 -10.29 -18.49 2.34
N THR A 118 -9.58 -18.46 3.48
CA THR A 118 -9.19 -19.65 4.24
C THR A 118 -9.95 -19.73 5.56
N GLY A 119 -10.32 -20.96 5.94
CA GLY A 119 -10.99 -21.24 7.21
C GLY A 119 -10.02 -21.60 8.33
N ILE A 120 -10.54 -21.66 9.55
CA ILE A 120 -9.83 -22.15 10.72
C ILE A 120 -10.11 -23.64 10.89
N ILE A 121 -9.05 -24.43 11.03
CA ILE A 121 -9.08 -25.85 11.39
C ILE A 121 -8.93 -25.95 12.90
N ARG A 122 -9.74 -26.79 13.55
CA ARG A 122 -9.68 -26.99 15.01
C ARG A 122 -9.12 -28.37 15.30
N HIS A 123 -8.02 -28.44 16.05
CA HIS A 123 -7.50 -29.68 16.58
C HIS A 123 -7.75 -29.74 18.08
N GLN A 124 -8.16 -30.91 18.57
CA GLN A 124 -8.30 -31.16 20.00
C GLN A 124 -7.23 -32.15 20.43
N ARG A 125 -6.44 -31.77 21.45
CA ARG A 125 -5.47 -32.67 22.08
C ARG A 125 -5.48 -32.42 23.58
N ASN A 126 -5.55 -33.48 24.38
CA ASN A 126 -5.53 -33.40 25.84
C ASN A 126 -6.53 -32.37 26.42
N ASN A 127 -7.76 -32.35 25.92
CA ASN A 127 -8.83 -31.42 26.31
C ASN A 127 -8.54 -29.93 26.04
N VAL A 128 -7.50 -29.61 25.27
CA VAL A 128 -7.19 -28.26 24.79
C VAL A 128 -7.54 -28.18 23.31
N SER A 129 -8.35 -27.18 22.94
CA SER A 129 -8.70 -26.88 21.56
C SER A 129 -7.73 -25.85 21.00
N SER A 130 -6.99 -26.21 19.95
CA SER A 130 -6.08 -25.32 19.23
C SER A 130 -6.62 -25.02 17.84
N ARG A 131 -6.43 -23.77 17.39
CA ARG A 131 -6.88 -23.25 16.09
C ARG A 131 -5.70 -23.14 15.13
N TYR A 132 -5.85 -23.65 13.91
CA TYR A 132 -4.81 -23.63 12.87
C TYR A 132 -5.35 -23.11 11.54
N ARG A 133 -4.47 -22.60 10.70
CA ARG A 133 -4.74 -22.26 9.30
C ARG A 133 -3.75 -23.00 8.40
N LYS A 134 -4.25 -23.53 7.29
CA LYS A 134 -3.48 -24.25 6.27
C LYS A 134 -3.50 -23.48 4.96
N GLY A 135 -2.48 -23.63 4.12
CA GLY A 135 -2.43 -23.00 2.81
C GLY A 135 -1.82 -21.60 2.81
N LEU A 136 -1.37 -21.11 3.98
CA LEU A 136 -0.79 -19.78 4.14
C LEU A 136 0.52 -19.89 4.90
N ARG A 137 1.46 -19.00 4.58
CA ARG A 137 2.74 -18.86 5.26
C ARG A 137 2.92 -17.40 5.68
N ILE A 138 3.35 -17.19 6.92
CA ILE A 138 3.80 -15.88 7.39
C ILE A 138 5.22 -15.65 6.84
N LEU A 139 5.41 -14.55 6.11
CA LEU A 139 6.70 -14.19 5.55
C LEU A 139 7.65 -13.69 6.67
N PRO A 140 8.92 -14.13 6.67
CA PRO A 140 9.94 -13.56 7.54
C PRO A 140 10.19 -12.09 7.14
N GLU A 141 10.70 -11.27 8.07
CA GLU A 141 10.78 -9.81 7.91
C GLU A 141 11.50 -9.38 6.63
N ASP A 142 12.54 -10.10 6.23
CA ASP A 142 13.39 -9.88 5.06
C ASP A 142 12.71 -10.20 3.71
N GLU A 143 11.70 -11.08 3.72
CA GLU A 143 10.92 -11.45 2.52
C GLU A 143 9.59 -10.67 2.44
N ARG A 144 9.29 -9.83 3.43
CA ARG A 144 8.07 -9.00 3.39
C ARG A 144 8.22 -7.96 2.29
N LEU A 145 7.14 -7.78 1.54
CA LEU A 145 7.13 -6.78 0.49
C LEU A 145 7.10 -5.39 1.12
N ASP A 146 8.28 -4.78 1.23
CA ASP A 146 8.38 -3.33 1.25
C ASP A 146 7.93 -2.80 -0.10
N SER A 147 7.00 -1.86 -0.06
CA SER A 147 6.25 -1.36 -1.21
C SER A 147 7.11 -0.59 -2.23
N ASP A 148 8.43 -0.57 -2.07
CA ASP A 148 9.38 0.00 -3.02
C ASP A 148 9.67 -0.91 -4.23
N VAL A 149 9.18 -2.16 -4.24
CA VAL A 149 9.47 -3.13 -5.32
C VAL A 149 8.42 -3.16 -6.45
N PHE A 150 7.32 -2.38 -6.35
CA PHE A 150 6.31 -2.30 -7.42
C PHE A 150 6.68 -1.26 -8.51
N ASN A 151 7.84 -1.41 -9.16
CA ASN A 151 8.13 -1.08 -10.58
C ASN A 151 9.62 -0.84 -10.83
N SER A 152 10.42 -1.90 -10.95
CA SER A 152 11.73 -1.80 -11.59
C SER A 152 12.05 -2.90 -12.60
N ASN A 153 11.21 -3.92 -12.78
CA ASN A 153 11.51 -5.02 -13.68
C ASN A 153 10.43 -5.20 -14.76
N GLU A 154 10.55 -4.42 -15.83
CA GLU A 154 10.36 -4.87 -17.21
C GLU A 154 10.97 -3.83 -18.16
N CYS A 155 12.30 -3.73 -18.13
CA CYS A 155 13.09 -3.14 -19.21
C CYS A 155 13.47 -4.28 -20.16
N VAL A 156 12.58 -4.64 -21.09
CA VAL A 156 13.00 -5.34 -22.30
C VAL A 156 13.46 -4.26 -23.28
N GLY A 157 14.77 -4.21 -23.51
CA GLY A 157 15.38 -3.29 -24.44
C GLY A 157 14.82 -3.47 -25.84
N TYR A 158 14.49 -2.35 -26.48
CA TYR A 158 14.25 -2.29 -27.91
C TYR A 158 15.35 -1.40 -28.49
N GLU A 159 16.38 -2.03 -29.07
CA GLU A 159 17.34 -1.35 -29.94
C GLU A 159 16.65 -1.09 -31.29
N PRO A 160 16.67 0.13 -31.83
CA PRO A 160 16.28 0.36 -33.21
C PRO A 160 17.48 0.12 -34.14
N ASP A 161 17.25 -0.71 -35.16
CA ASP A 161 18.04 -0.76 -36.40
C ASP A 161 17.88 0.53 -37.23
#